data_AF-A0A7X8Y5D7-F1
#
_entry.id   AF-A0A7X8Y5D7-F1
#
_cell.length_a   1.000
_cell.length_b   1.000
_cell.length_c   1.000
_cell.angle_alpha   90.00
_cell.angle_beta   90.00
_cell.angle_gamma   90.00
#
_symmetry.space_group_name_H-M   'P 1'
#
loop_
_entity.id
_entity.type
_entity.pdbx_description
1 polymer ?
#
loop_
_entity_poly.entity_id
_entity_poly.type
_entity_poly.pdbx_seq_one_letter_code
_entity_poly.pdbx_strand_id
1 'polypeptide(L)'
;MHYLFADIHRLMSGVPFTVLAKPKSALHFLMSRVEAGDELSHFLAEYPRLRCEPLDFHYVCQQSLSVLTNDLMADLLQYHAGHGIFWAAFLGALSGDSSYLAPVLAARATDPHYQWVVDLAVAILTSTNENASFPHRKPIIRLREQLQPLPLLEVRLRRAPSQAEHAAAAAHVRSAYQSRLNTQNP
;
A
#
# COMPACT_ATOMS: atom_id res chain seq x y z
N MET A 1 -10.10 11.59 3.96
CA MET A 1 -9.02 11.29 3.00
C MET A 1 -7.91 12.31 3.22
N HIS A 2 -6.71 11.84 3.51
CA HIS A 2 -5.56 12.67 3.88
C HIS A 2 -4.67 12.98 2.67
N TYR A 3 -4.50 12.03 1.77
CA TYR A 3 -3.70 12.16 0.54
C TYR A 3 -4.56 12.13 -0.72
N LEU A 4 -4.03 12.64 -1.83
CA LEU A 4 -4.71 12.55 -3.13
C LEU A 4 -4.87 11.10 -3.57
N PHE A 5 -6.09 10.75 -4.00
CA PHE A 5 -6.42 9.43 -4.52
C PHE A 5 -5.45 8.95 -5.61
N ALA A 6 -5.07 9.85 -6.52
CA ALA A 6 -4.16 9.53 -7.62
C ALA A 6 -2.74 9.15 -7.13
N ASP A 7 -2.28 9.74 -6.02
CA ASP A 7 -0.94 9.45 -5.50
C ASP A 7 -0.91 8.07 -4.81
N ILE A 8 -1.96 7.72 -4.06
CA ILE A 8 -2.11 6.38 -3.47
C ILE A 8 -2.31 5.33 -4.58
N HIS A 9 -3.12 5.62 -5.60
CA HIS A 9 -3.31 4.71 -6.73
C HIS A 9 -1.99 4.47 -7.49
N ARG A 10 -1.17 5.51 -7.67
CA ARG A 10 0.17 5.38 -8.26
C ARG A 10 1.10 4.54 -7.38
N LEU A 11 1.03 4.67 -6.05
CA LEU A 11 1.80 3.84 -5.13
C LEU A 11 1.45 2.34 -5.28
N MET A 12 0.17 2.06 -5.54
CA MET A 12 -0.36 0.71 -5.70
C MET A 12 -0.25 0.16 -7.14
N SER A 13 0.14 0.96 -8.13
CA SER A 13 0.02 0.56 -9.55
C SER A 13 0.96 -0.58 -9.95
N GLY A 14 2.05 -0.79 -9.21
CA GLY A 14 2.98 -1.91 -9.41
C GLY A 14 2.61 -3.18 -8.64
N VAL A 15 1.51 -3.16 -7.87
CA VAL A 15 1.10 -4.33 -7.06
C VAL A 15 0.30 -5.30 -7.94
N PRO A 16 0.71 -6.58 -8.04
CA PRO A 16 0.01 -7.56 -8.86
C PRO A 16 -1.22 -8.12 -8.11
N PHE A 17 -2.24 -7.27 -7.89
CA PHE A 17 -3.44 -7.63 -7.12
C PHE A 17 -4.15 -8.88 -7.64
N THR A 18 -4.15 -9.11 -8.96
CA THR A 18 -4.77 -10.29 -9.57
C THR A 18 -4.08 -11.60 -9.14
N VAL A 19 -2.75 -11.59 -9.04
CA VAL A 19 -1.95 -12.74 -8.58
C VAL A 19 -2.08 -12.89 -7.06
N LEU A 20 -2.06 -11.76 -6.35
CA LEU A 20 -2.09 -11.72 -4.90
C LEU A 20 -3.49 -11.94 -4.32
N ALA A 21 -4.57 -11.79 -5.08
CA ALA A 21 -5.93 -11.94 -4.57
C ALA A 21 -6.21 -13.35 -4.03
N LYS A 22 -5.64 -14.39 -4.66
CA LYS A 22 -5.87 -15.79 -4.29
C LYS A 22 -4.74 -16.32 -3.40
N PRO A 23 -5.02 -16.94 -2.24
CA PRO A 23 -4.00 -17.40 -1.31
C PRO A 23 -2.93 -18.29 -1.95
N LYS A 24 -3.30 -19.31 -2.75
CA LYS A 24 -2.33 -20.22 -3.37
C LYS A 24 -1.40 -19.50 -4.36
N SER A 25 -1.95 -18.65 -5.22
CA SER A 25 -1.19 -17.87 -6.19
C SER A 25 -0.29 -16.85 -5.48
N ALA A 26 -0.79 -16.19 -4.44
CA ALA A 26 -0.03 -15.27 -3.61
C ALA A 26 1.18 -15.96 -2.95
N LEU A 27 1.00 -17.18 -2.44
CA LEU A 27 2.09 -17.94 -1.83
C LEU A 27 3.23 -18.19 -2.82
N HIS A 28 2.91 -18.72 -4.00
CA HIS A 28 3.90 -19.00 -5.04
C HIS A 28 4.60 -17.71 -5.51
N PHE A 29 3.83 -16.65 -5.71
CA PHE A 29 4.38 -15.34 -6.05
C PHE A 29 5.36 -14.83 -4.99
N LEU A 30 4.97 -14.83 -3.71
CA LEU A 30 5.83 -14.37 -2.62
C LEU A 30 7.10 -15.21 -2.49
N MET A 31 7.01 -16.53 -2.63
CA MET A 31 8.19 -17.40 -2.65
C MET A 31 9.14 -17.03 -3.79
N SER A 32 8.62 -16.85 -5.02
CA SER A 32 9.44 -16.44 -6.16
C SER A 32 10.10 -15.06 -5.96
N ARG A 33 9.43 -14.13 -5.27
CA ARG A 33 10.00 -12.82 -4.95
C ARG A 33 11.09 -12.93 -3.90
N VAL A 34 10.90 -13.77 -2.88
CA VAL A 34 11.94 -14.05 -1.90
C VAL A 34 13.16 -14.67 -2.57
N GLU A 35 12.99 -15.67 -3.42
CA GLU A 35 14.09 -16.29 -4.17
C GLU A 35 14.85 -15.26 -5.02
N ALA A 36 14.13 -14.41 -5.78
CA ALA A 36 14.74 -13.34 -6.56
C ALA A 36 15.49 -12.32 -5.69
N GLY A 37 14.98 -11.98 -4.52
CA GLY A 37 15.62 -11.07 -3.57
C GLY A 37 16.92 -11.65 -2.98
N ASP A 38 16.97 -12.97 -2.76
CA ASP A 38 18.19 -13.63 -2.28
C ASP A 38 19.23 -13.74 -3.40
N GLU A 39 18.83 -14.17 -4.61
CA GLU A 39 19.71 -14.28 -5.79
C GLU A 39 20.30 -12.93 -6.23
N LEU A 40 19.47 -11.88 -6.24
CA LEU A 40 19.83 -10.53 -6.70
C LEU A 40 20.07 -9.57 -5.54
N SER A 41 20.43 -10.09 -4.36
CA SER A 41 20.66 -9.29 -3.14
C SER A 41 21.68 -8.16 -3.33
N HIS A 42 22.69 -8.36 -4.17
CA HIS A 42 23.67 -7.34 -4.55
C HIS A 42 23.07 -6.21 -5.39
N PHE A 43 22.13 -6.49 -6.30
CA PHE A 43 21.36 -5.45 -7.01
C PHE A 43 20.38 -4.75 -6.07
N LEU A 44 19.76 -5.50 -5.15
CA LEU A 44 18.82 -4.96 -4.18
C LEU A 44 19.51 -3.93 -3.27
N ALA A 45 20.75 -4.18 -2.85
CA ALA A 45 21.55 -3.26 -2.03
C ALA A 45 21.90 -1.93 -2.73
N GLU A 46 21.94 -1.91 -4.07
CA GLU A 46 22.20 -0.68 -4.86
C GLU A 46 20.94 0.19 -5.04
N TYR A 47 19.79 -0.26 -4.56
CA TYR A 47 18.56 0.52 -4.58
C TYR A 47 18.67 1.74 -3.64
N PRO A 48 18.31 2.97 -4.07
CA PRO A 48 17.53 3.32 -5.26
C PRO A 48 18.33 3.71 -6.51
N ARG A 49 19.67 3.60 -6.50
CA ARG A 49 20.52 4.05 -7.61
C ARG A 49 20.39 3.15 -8.83
N LEU A 50 20.22 1.85 -8.59
CA LEU A 50 20.03 0.85 -9.62
C LEU A 50 18.69 0.12 -9.41
N ARG A 51 18.02 -0.18 -10.52
CA ARG A 51 16.79 -0.97 -10.54
C ARG A 51 16.94 -2.11 -11.52
N CYS A 52 16.46 -3.29 -11.14
CA CYS A 52 16.28 -4.42 -12.05
C CYS A 52 14.85 -4.95 -11.95
N GLU A 53 14.26 -5.28 -13.10
CA GLU A 53 12.87 -5.73 -13.24
C GLU A 53 12.48 -6.88 -12.27
N PRO A 54 13.31 -7.91 -12.02
CA PRO A 54 12.92 -8.98 -11.11
C PRO A 54 12.65 -8.53 -9.66
N LEU A 55 13.19 -7.37 -9.26
CA LEU A 55 13.04 -6.78 -7.92
C LEU A 55 11.97 -5.68 -7.86
N ASP A 56 11.19 -5.46 -8.92
CA ASP A 56 10.19 -4.38 -8.94
C ASP A 56 9.18 -4.46 -7.79
N PHE A 57 8.80 -5.67 -7.37
CA PHE A 57 7.93 -5.85 -6.21
C PHE A 57 8.59 -5.39 -4.90
N HIS A 58 9.89 -5.65 -4.70
CA HIS A 58 10.64 -5.14 -3.54
C HIS A 58 10.65 -3.61 -3.53
N TYR A 59 10.83 -2.98 -4.68
CA TYR A 59 10.83 -1.52 -4.79
C TYR A 59 9.45 -0.93 -4.45
N VAL A 60 8.36 -1.52 -4.93
CA VAL A 60 6.99 -1.11 -4.59
C VAL A 60 6.73 -1.26 -3.08
N CYS A 61 7.16 -2.37 -2.49
CA CYS A 61 7.08 -2.58 -1.04
C CYS A 61 7.89 -1.52 -0.28
N GLN A 62 9.14 -1.27 -0.67
CA GLN A 62 10.00 -0.29 0.00
C GLN A 62 9.46 1.13 -0.09
N GLN A 63 8.98 1.53 -1.27
CA GLN A 63 8.31 2.82 -1.47
C GLN A 63 7.09 2.96 -0.58
N SER A 64 6.26 1.91 -0.51
CA SER A 64 5.06 1.91 0.31
C SER A 64 5.36 1.97 1.80
N LEU A 65 6.36 1.20 2.27
CA LEU A 65 6.81 1.23 3.66
C LEU A 65 7.41 2.59 4.05
N SER A 66 8.08 3.27 3.12
CA SER A 66 8.70 4.58 3.38
C SER A 66 7.69 5.70 3.66
N VAL A 67 6.43 5.52 3.25
CA VAL A 67 5.32 6.45 3.53
C VAL A 67 4.20 5.81 4.34
N LEU A 68 4.45 4.63 4.91
CA LEU A 68 3.46 3.96 5.74
C LEU A 68 3.27 4.73 7.05
N THR A 69 2.16 5.43 7.13
CA THR A 69 1.70 6.15 8.32
C THR A 69 0.27 5.74 8.64
N ASN A 70 -0.22 6.11 9.84
CA ASN A 70 -1.62 5.91 10.21
C ASN A 70 -2.59 6.61 9.24
N ASP A 71 -2.22 7.78 8.70
CA ASP A 71 -3.02 8.50 7.71
C ASP A 71 -3.13 7.72 6.39
N LEU A 72 -2.01 7.16 5.91
CA LEU A 72 -2.02 6.32 4.70
C LEU A 72 -2.82 5.03 4.94
N MET A 73 -2.66 4.41 6.10
CA MET A 73 -3.42 3.23 6.51
C MET A 73 -4.92 3.51 6.50
N ALA A 74 -5.35 4.62 7.11
CA ALA A 74 -6.75 5.05 7.12
C ALA A 74 -7.27 5.29 5.69
N ASP A 75 -6.49 5.96 4.84
CA ASP A 75 -6.90 6.23 3.47
C ASP A 75 -7.05 4.95 2.64
N LEU A 76 -6.11 4.02 2.74
CA LEU A 76 -6.16 2.71 2.07
C LEU A 76 -7.42 1.93 2.47
N LEU A 77 -7.68 1.83 3.77
CA LEU A 77 -8.81 1.07 4.30
C LEU A 77 -10.18 1.66 3.95
N GLN A 78 -10.27 2.99 3.82
CA GLN A 78 -11.54 3.67 3.64
C GLN A 78 -11.90 3.96 2.17
N TYR A 79 -10.91 4.29 1.32
CA TYR A 79 -11.18 4.89 0.01
C TYR A 79 -10.73 4.05 -1.19
N HIS A 80 -9.95 2.97 -0.98
CA HIS A 80 -9.35 2.18 -2.07
C HIS A 80 -9.96 0.78 -2.25
N ALA A 81 -11.19 0.58 -1.75
CA ALA A 81 -11.94 -0.67 -1.85
C ALA A 81 -11.13 -1.90 -1.39
N GLY A 82 -11.43 -3.09 -1.93
CA GLY A 82 -10.75 -4.32 -1.56
C GLY A 82 -9.23 -4.30 -1.80
N HIS A 83 -8.74 -3.62 -2.86
CA HIS A 83 -7.30 -3.46 -3.09
C HIS A 83 -6.62 -2.66 -1.96
N GLY A 84 -7.30 -1.64 -1.45
CA GLY A 84 -6.85 -0.86 -0.30
C GLY A 84 -6.75 -1.72 0.96
N ILE A 85 -7.79 -2.52 1.25
CA ILE A 85 -7.79 -3.48 2.37
C ILE A 85 -6.63 -4.48 2.25
N PHE A 86 -6.46 -5.07 1.07
CA PHE A 86 -5.37 -6.00 0.81
C PHE A 86 -4.02 -5.35 1.07
N TRP A 87 -3.78 -4.18 0.47
CA TRP A 87 -2.47 -3.52 0.54
C TRP A 87 -2.17 -3.01 1.96
N ALA A 88 -3.16 -2.45 2.66
CA ALA A 88 -3.06 -2.07 4.06
C ALA A 88 -2.67 -3.25 4.97
N ALA A 89 -3.40 -4.37 4.86
CA ALA A 89 -3.10 -5.58 5.64
C ALA A 89 -1.72 -6.14 5.29
N PHE A 90 -1.37 -6.21 4.01
CA PHE A 90 -0.07 -6.67 3.55
C PHE A 90 1.08 -5.78 4.07
N LEU A 91 0.94 -4.46 4.01
CA LEU A 91 1.96 -3.52 4.52
C LEU A 91 2.09 -3.56 6.04
N GLY A 92 0.98 -3.70 6.77
CA GLY A 92 1.03 -3.91 8.22
C GLY A 92 1.73 -5.22 8.57
N ALA A 93 1.41 -6.29 7.85
CA ALA A 93 2.12 -7.57 7.97
C ALA A 93 3.60 -7.45 7.62
N LEU A 94 3.95 -6.64 6.61
CA LEU A 94 5.33 -6.49 6.15
C LEU A 94 6.14 -5.59 7.07
N SER A 95 5.56 -4.54 7.67
CA SER A 95 6.25 -3.68 8.64
C SER A 95 6.49 -4.40 9.97
N GLY A 96 5.52 -5.21 10.41
CA GLY A 96 5.57 -5.85 11.72
C GLY A 96 5.30 -4.92 12.90
N ASP A 97 4.88 -3.69 12.63
CA ASP A 97 4.57 -2.68 13.65
C ASP A 97 3.15 -2.89 14.19
N SER A 98 3.05 -3.24 15.48
CA SER A 98 1.78 -3.55 16.16
C SER A 98 0.84 -2.36 16.26
N SER A 99 1.31 -1.12 16.02
CA SER A 99 0.43 0.06 15.94
C SER A 99 -0.63 -0.07 14.83
N TYR A 100 -0.36 -0.87 13.79
CA TYR A 100 -1.30 -1.15 12.71
C TYR A 100 -2.31 -2.26 13.01
N LEU A 101 -2.23 -2.92 14.17
CA LEU A 101 -3.13 -4.02 14.50
C LEU A 101 -4.60 -3.58 14.56
N ALA A 102 -4.88 -2.49 15.27
CA ALA A 102 -6.25 -1.97 15.42
C ALA A 102 -6.91 -1.62 14.08
N PRO A 103 -6.29 -0.83 13.18
CA PRO A 103 -6.90 -0.53 11.89
C PRO A 103 -7.07 -1.78 11.00
N VAL A 104 -6.12 -2.72 11.02
CA VAL A 104 -6.23 -3.98 10.26
C VAL A 104 -7.39 -4.84 10.78
N LEU A 105 -7.57 -4.94 12.10
CA LEU A 105 -8.70 -5.65 12.69
C LEU A 105 -10.05 -5.04 12.32
N ALA A 106 -10.14 -3.70 12.29
CA ALA A 106 -11.36 -3.00 11.89
C ALA A 106 -11.76 -3.33 10.43
N ALA A 107 -10.78 -3.59 9.56
CA ALA A 107 -11.02 -3.94 8.16
C ALA A 107 -11.56 -5.36 7.96
N ARG A 108 -11.41 -6.26 8.95
CA ARG A 108 -11.69 -7.71 8.84
C ARG A 108 -13.11 -8.06 8.40
N ALA A 109 -14.09 -7.23 8.73
CA ALA A 109 -15.50 -7.46 8.40
C ALA A 109 -15.93 -6.87 7.04
N THR A 110 -15.02 -6.21 6.31
CA THR A 110 -15.40 -5.34 5.18
C THR A 110 -15.41 -6.07 3.84
N ASP A 111 -14.51 -7.03 3.62
CA ASP A 111 -14.41 -7.77 2.36
C ASP A 111 -13.95 -9.23 2.58
N PRO A 112 -14.83 -10.22 2.38
CA PRO A 112 -14.48 -11.65 2.51
C PRO A 112 -13.36 -12.10 1.57
N HIS A 113 -13.17 -11.44 0.42
CA HIS A 113 -12.17 -11.84 -0.57
C HIS A 113 -10.74 -11.69 -0.06
N TYR A 114 -10.50 -10.66 0.76
CA TYR A 114 -9.19 -10.34 1.32
C TYR A 114 -9.05 -10.73 2.80
N GLN A 115 -10.01 -11.47 3.34
CA GLN A 115 -9.99 -11.89 4.74
C GLN A 115 -8.73 -12.69 5.10
N TRP A 116 -8.22 -13.52 4.17
CA TRP A 116 -7.02 -14.32 4.42
C TRP A 116 -5.76 -13.47 4.68
N VAL A 117 -5.60 -12.32 4.01
CA VAL A 117 -4.45 -11.44 4.20
C VAL A 117 -4.61 -10.60 5.46
N VAL A 118 -5.84 -10.22 5.81
CA VAL A 118 -6.15 -9.56 7.09
C VAL A 118 -5.83 -10.50 8.24
N ASP A 119 -6.28 -11.76 8.18
CA ASP A 119 -6.02 -12.77 9.20
C ASP A 119 -4.52 -13.06 9.37
N LEU A 120 -3.79 -13.15 8.25
CA LEU A 120 -2.33 -13.27 8.24
C LEU A 120 -1.64 -12.07 8.90
N ALA A 121 -2.05 -10.86 8.55
CA ALA A 121 -1.52 -9.63 9.12
C ALA A 121 -1.76 -9.58 10.63
N VAL A 122 -2.98 -9.88 11.08
CA VAL A 122 -3.31 -9.98 12.51
C VAL A 122 -2.41 -10.99 13.20
N ALA A 123 -2.26 -12.20 12.65
CA ALA A 123 -1.41 -13.24 13.25
C ALA A 123 0.06 -12.82 13.37
N ILE A 124 0.58 -12.08 12.39
CA ILE A 124 1.94 -11.52 12.43
C ILE A 124 2.04 -10.41 13.48
N LEU A 125 1.08 -9.48 13.52
CA LEU A 125 1.10 -8.30 14.39
C LEU A 125 0.84 -8.60 15.86
N THR A 126 0.07 -9.65 16.16
CA THR A 126 -0.22 -10.06 17.55
C THR A 126 0.83 -11.00 18.12
N SER A 127 1.84 -11.39 17.35
CA SER A 127 2.81 -12.46 17.71
C SER A 127 2.12 -13.73 18.24
N THR A 128 0.85 -13.97 17.86
CA THR A 128 0.06 -15.06 18.44
C THR A 128 0.48 -16.37 17.82
N ASN A 129 1.04 -17.25 18.67
CA ASN A 129 1.34 -18.67 18.48
C ASN A 129 1.89 -19.05 17.09
N GLU A 130 3.16 -19.44 17.03
CA GLU A 130 3.82 -20.02 15.85
C GLU A 130 3.04 -21.19 15.19
N ASN A 131 2.10 -21.77 15.95
CA ASN A 131 1.20 -22.85 15.55
C ASN A 131 0.02 -22.44 14.65
N ALA A 132 -0.29 -21.15 14.51
CA ALA A 132 -1.21 -20.70 13.46
C ALA A 132 -0.50 -20.79 12.10
N SER A 133 -0.62 -21.95 11.45
CA SER A 133 0.09 -22.25 10.21
C SER A 133 -0.51 -21.47 9.04
N PHE A 134 -0.07 -20.22 8.87
CA PHE A 134 -0.22 -19.50 7.61
C PHE A 134 1.03 -19.76 6.75
N PRO A 135 0.93 -20.50 5.63
CA PRO A 135 2.06 -20.76 4.74
C PRO A 135 2.80 -19.49 4.29
N HIS A 136 2.07 -18.38 4.16
CA HIS A 136 2.57 -17.07 3.72
C HIS A 136 3.43 -16.34 4.76
N ARG A 137 3.36 -16.74 6.05
CA ARG A 137 4.07 -16.07 7.13
C ARG A 137 5.58 -16.06 6.89
N LYS A 138 6.16 -17.21 6.52
CA LYS A 138 7.60 -17.34 6.26
C LYS A 138 8.06 -16.44 5.11
N PRO A 139 7.43 -16.46 3.91
CA PRO A 139 7.78 -15.53 2.84
C PRO A 139 7.63 -14.05 3.22
N ILE A 140 6.58 -13.64 3.96
CA ILE A 140 6.44 -12.23 4.38
C ILE A 140 7.56 -11.80 5.33
N ILE A 141 7.90 -12.64 6.31
CA ILE A 141 9.01 -12.35 7.24
C ILE A 141 10.31 -12.25 6.45
N ARG A 142 10.57 -13.19 5.51
CA ARG A 142 11.79 -13.16 4.71
C ARG A 142 11.85 -11.95 3.80
N LEU A 143 10.73 -11.55 3.19
CA LEU A 143 10.64 -10.33 2.39
C LEU A 143 10.93 -9.09 3.25
N ARG A 144 10.40 -9.02 4.48
CA ARG A 144 10.73 -7.95 5.42
C ARG A 144 12.23 -7.86 5.69
N GLU A 145 12.87 -9.00 5.96
CA GLU A 145 14.32 -9.08 6.20
C GLU A 145 15.13 -8.59 4.98
N GLN A 146 14.68 -8.88 3.76
CA GLN A 146 15.31 -8.38 2.53
C GLN A 146 15.16 -6.86 2.34
N LEU A 147 14.07 -6.28 2.84
CA LEU A 147 13.78 -4.84 2.72
C LEU A 147 14.42 -4.00 3.84
N GLN A 148 14.63 -4.59 5.02
CA GLN A 148 15.16 -3.88 6.19
C GLN A 148 16.49 -3.12 5.95
N PRO A 149 17.46 -3.63 5.17
CA PRO A 149 18.71 -2.91 4.92
C PRO A 149 18.55 -1.73 3.95
N LEU A 150 17.42 -1.63 3.25
CA LEU A 150 17.21 -0.61 2.23
C LEU A 150 16.92 0.76 2.86
N PRO A 151 17.39 1.86 2.25
CA PRO A 151 17.10 3.19 2.76
C PRO A 151 15.61 3.49 2.63
N LEU A 152 15.08 4.24 3.60
CA LEU A 152 13.77 4.86 3.43
C LEU A 152 13.84 5.90 2.30
N LEU A 153 12.80 5.90 1.48
CA LEU A 153 12.73 6.75 0.30
C LEU A 153 11.86 7.97 0.54
N GLU A 154 12.25 9.09 -0.06
CA GLU A 154 11.39 10.26 -0.13
C GLU A 154 10.31 10.04 -1.20
N VAL A 155 9.18 9.44 -0.80
CA VAL A 155 8.00 9.31 -1.64
C VAL A 155 7.02 10.42 -1.28
N ARG A 156 6.76 11.33 -2.21
CA ARG A 156 5.84 12.45 -1.99
C ARG A 156 4.40 12.05 -2.27
N LEU A 157 3.59 11.95 -1.21
CA LEU A 157 2.13 11.90 -1.29
C LEU A 157 1.57 13.31 -1.04
N ARG A 158 0.89 13.89 -2.03
CA ARG A 158 0.27 15.21 -1.88
C ARG A 158 -0.97 15.09 -1.01
N ARG A 159 -1.19 16.07 -0.13
CA ARG A 159 -2.39 16.12 0.70
C ARG A 159 -3.64 16.33 -0.15
N ALA A 160 -4.72 15.65 0.21
CA ALA A 160 -6.03 15.95 -0.32
C ALA A 160 -6.47 17.35 0.13
N PRO A 161 -7.15 18.12 -0.74
CA PRO A 161 -7.71 19.40 -0.33
C PRO A 161 -8.75 19.16 0.78
N SER A 162 -8.75 20.04 1.76
CA SER A 162 -9.84 20.13 2.73
C SER A 162 -11.17 20.43 2.03
N GLN A 163 -12.27 20.13 2.71
CA GLN A 163 -13.60 20.44 2.20
C GLN A 163 -13.78 21.95 1.90
N ALA A 164 -13.15 22.82 2.70
CA ALA A 164 -13.16 24.26 2.48
C ALA A 164 -12.40 24.65 1.20
N GLU A 165 -11.23 24.05 0.95
CA GLU A 165 -10.46 24.29 -0.28
C GLU A 165 -11.21 23.77 -1.53
N HIS A 166 -11.87 22.62 -1.42
CA HIS A 166 -12.75 22.12 -2.48
C HIS A 166 -13.91 23.08 -2.76
N ALA A 167 -14.57 23.60 -1.73
CA ALA A 167 -15.67 24.55 -1.88
C ALA A 167 -15.20 25.87 -2.51
N ALA A 168 -14.03 26.38 -2.11
CA ALA A 168 -13.41 27.57 -2.68
C ALA A 168 -13.05 27.38 -4.16
N ALA A 169 -12.44 26.24 -4.51
CA ALA A 169 -12.12 25.90 -5.90
C ALA A 169 -13.39 25.80 -6.76
N ALA A 170 -14.45 25.16 -6.27
CA ALA A 170 -15.72 25.06 -6.97
C ALA A 170 -16.42 26.42 -7.13
N ALA A 171 -16.31 27.32 -6.15
CA ALA A 171 -16.80 28.69 -6.27
C ALA A 171 -16.01 29.48 -7.34
N HIS A 172 -14.68 29.33 -7.37
CA HIS A 172 -13.82 29.99 -8.35
C HIS A 172 -14.10 29.51 -9.79
N VAL A 173 -14.27 28.20 -10.00
CA VAL A 173 -14.62 27.67 -11.33
C VAL A 173 -16.00 28.15 -11.78
N ARG A 174 -16.98 28.19 -10.87
CA ARG A 174 -18.32 28.72 -11.19
C ARG A 174 -18.28 30.20 -11.56
N SER A 175 -17.55 31.03 -10.81
CA SER A 175 -17.44 32.46 -11.12
C SER A 175 -16.71 32.70 -12.45
N ALA A 176 -15.65 31.94 -12.75
CA ALA A 176 -14.95 32.00 -14.04
C ALA A 176 -15.83 31.58 -15.22
N TYR A 177 -16.71 30.59 -15.03
CA TYR A 177 -17.65 30.17 -16.07
C TYR A 177 -18.74 31.22 -16.30
N GLN A 178 -19.29 31.78 -15.22
CA GLN A 178 -20.31 32.84 -15.30
C GLN A 178 -19.76 34.12 -15.94
N SER A 179 -18.54 34.53 -15.62
CA SER A 179 -17.91 35.70 -16.24
C SER A 179 -17.66 35.50 -17.74
N ARG A 180 -17.33 34.27 -18.17
CA ARG A 180 -17.16 33.90 -19.58
C ARG A 180 -18.49 33.87 -20.34
N LEU A 181 -19.57 33.40 -19.73
CA LEU A 181 -20.91 33.45 -20.33
C LEU A 181 -21.41 34.89 -20.51
N ASN A 182 -21.20 35.75 -19.51
CA ASN A 182 -21.62 37.15 -19.57
C ASN A 182 -20.81 37.99 -20.57
N THR A 183 -19.59 37.56 -20.92
CA THR A 183 -18.78 38.21 -21.97
C THR A 183 -19.08 37.71 -23.39
N GLN A 184 -19.86 36.63 -23.53
CA GLN A 184 -20.25 36.06 -24.83
C GLN A 184 -21.69 36.43 -25.27
N ASN A 185 -22.47 37.09 -24.42
CA ASN A 185 -23.78 37.68 -24.76
C ASN A 185 -23.71 39.21 -24.58
N PRO A 186 -23.33 39.98 -25.62
CA PRO A 186 -23.55 41.42 -25.67
C PRO A 186 -25.03 41.79 -25.83
#